data_AF-A0A960NNX6-F1
#
_entry.id   AF-A0A960NNX6-F1
#
_cell.length_a   1.000
_cell.length_b   1.000
_cell.length_c   1.000
_cell.angle_alpha   90.00
_cell.angle_beta   90.00
_cell.angle_gamma   90.00
#
_symmetry.space_group_name_H-M   'P 1'
#
loop_
_entity.id
_entity.type
_entity.pdbx_description
1 polymer ?
#
loop_
_entity_poly.entity_id
_entity_poly.type
_entity_poly.pdbx_seq_one_letter_code
_entity_poly.pdbx_strand_id
1 'polypeptide(L)'
;MGEIVSGTSTAKSCDADRPVRRPLWRVAVLVIALLLIGEQFPFSYFPMYSSFDPEADYYYVADPTGQPYACVEIFGTSTANVKKMYRARLRELVGQRGAWENDATDAERRAVGAAMLDYLRALGARSGRQVPTDLVVLKRVILQRDDDGTITRRELNIAEG
;
A
#
# COMPACT_ATOMS: atom_id res chain seq x y z
N MET A 1 -0.68 -53.57 29.47
CA MET A 1 -1.11 -54.00 28.11
C MET A 1 -1.45 -52.73 27.36
N GLY A 2 -0.56 -52.29 26.49
CA GLY A 2 -0.61 -50.98 25.83
C GLY A 2 0.66 -50.80 25.01
N GLU A 3 0.65 -51.36 23.81
CA GLU A 3 1.76 -51.31 22.85
C GLU A 3 1.92 -49.89 22.31
N ILE A 4 3.15 -49.39 22.39
CA ILE A 4 3.59 -48.13 21.79
C ILE A 4 3.90 -48.43 20.31
N VAL A 5 3.01 -47.98 19.42
CA VAL A 5 3.20 -48.09 17.97
C VAL A 5 4.23 -47.04 17.53
N SER A 6 5.43 -47.53 17.21
CA SER A 6 6.55 -46.79 16.65
C SER A 6 6.23 -46.38 15.20
N GLY A 7 6.05 -45.08 14.97
CA GLY A 7 5.81 -44.51 13.64
C GLY A 7 7.08 -44.48 12.81
N THR A 8 7.14 -45.30 11.77
CA THR A 8 8.22 -45.29 10.77
C THR A 8 8.03 -44.12 9.81
N SER A 9 8.92 -43.13 9.93
CA SER A 9 9.08 -42.01 9.00
C SER A 9 9.64 -42.51 7.67
N THR A 10 8.78 -42.67 6.67
CA THR A 10 9.19 -42.90 5.29
C THR A 10 9.70 -41.59 4.67
N ALA A 11 11.02 -41.49 4.53
CA ALA A 11 11.68 -40.42 3.80
C ALA A 11 11.17 -40.37 2.35
N LYS A 12 10.54 -39.25 1.99
CA LYS A 12 10.15 -38.93 0.61
C LYS A 12 11.44 -38.77 -0.21
N SER A 13 11.74 -39.75 -1.05
CA SER A 13 12.79 -39.68 -2.05
C SER A 13 12.55 -38.47 -2.97
N CYS A 14 13.50 -37.55 -3.01
CA CYS A 14 13.56 -36.50 -4.02
C CYS A 14 13.84 -37.15 -5.37
N ASP A 15 12.78 -37.32 -6.18
CA ASP A 15 12.87 -37.70 -7.60
C ASP A 15 13.38 -36.48 -8.39
N ALA A 16 14.68 -36.21 -8.27
CA ALA A 16 15.40 -35.14 -8.96
C ALA A 16 16.29 -35.74 -10.04
N ASP A 17 15.70 -36.20 -11.14
CA ASP A 17 16.28 -36.10 -12.50
C ASP A 17 15.38 -36.74 -13.54
N ARG A 18 14.32 -36.02 -13.95
CA ARG A 18 13.76 -36.22 -15.28
C ARG A 18 14.12 -35.00 -16.12
N PRO A 19 14.93 -35.15 -17.18
CA PRO A 19 15.09 -34.08 -18.14
C PRO A 19 13.71 -33.87 -18.78
N VAL A 20 13.00 -32.84 -18.33
CA VAL A 20 11.78 -32.39 -18.96
C VAL A 20 12.21 -31.93 -20.35
N ARG A 21 12.06 -32.81 -21.35
CA ARG A 21 12.15 -32.49 -22.77
C ARG A 21 11.02 -31.51 -23.08
N ARG A 22 11.18 -30.25 -22.66
CA ARG A 22 10.27 -29.18 -23.04
C ARG A 22 10.45 -29.03 -24.54
N PRO A 23 9.38 -29.16 -25.34
CA PRO A 23 9.46 -28.99 -26.78
C PRO A 23 9.77 -27.51 -27.06
N LEU A 24 11.07 -27.15 -27.06
CA LEU A 24 11.57 -25.80 -27.36
C LEU A 24 11.03 -25.30 -28.71
N TRP A 25 10.70 -26.24 -29.61
CA TRP A 25 10.05 -25.93 -30.87
C TRP A 25 8.71 -25.20 -30.71
N ARG A 26 7.92 -25.46 -29.66
CA ARG A 26 6.67 -24.73 -29.40
C ARG A 26 6.93 -23.27 -29.04
N VAL A 27 8.00 -23.02 -28.28
CA VAL A 27 8.44 -21.66 -27.95
C VAL A 27 8.96 -20.97 -29.21
N ALA A 28 9.76 -21.66 -30.02
CA ALA A 28 10.28 -21.13 -31.28
C ALA A 28 9.15 -20.79 -32.27
N VAL A 29 8.15 -21.67 -32.42
CA VAL A 29 6.97 -21.41 -33.26
C VAL A 29 6.17 -20.23 -32.74
N LEU A 30 5.97 -20.11 -31.42
CA LEU A 30 5.29 -18.96 -30.83
C LEU A 30 6.06 -17.65 -31.11
N VAL A 31 7.38 -17.65 -30.94
CA VAL A 31 8.23 -16.48 -31.20
C VAL A 31 8.20 -16.10 -32.67
N ILE A 32 8.37 -17.06 -33.59
CA ILE A 32 8.31 -16.81 -35.04
C ILE A 32 6.92 -16.31 -35.44
N ALA A 33 5.85 -16.89 -34.89
CA ALA A 33 4.48 -16.43 -35.14
C ALA A 33 4.27 -14.99 -34.66
N LEU A 34 4.74 -14.63 -33.45
CA LEU A 34 4.70 -13.26 -32.96
C LEU A 34 5.52 -12.29 -33.82
N LEU A 35 6.67 -12.74 -34.34
CA LEU A 35 7.56 -11.94 -35.18
C LEU A 35 6.97 -11.71 -36.58
N LEU A 36 6.29 -12.70 -37.17
CA LEU A 36 5.65 -12.64 -38.48
C LEU A 36 4.30 -11.91 -38.45
N ILE A 37 3.52 -12.08 -37.38
CA ILE A 37 2.26 -11.35 -37.17
C ILE A 37 2.54 -9.85 -36.98
N GLY A 38 3.75 -9.49 -36.54
CA GLY A 38 4.21 -8.12 -36.34
C GLY A 38 3.52 -7.50 -35.14
N GLU A 39 4.28 -7.22 -34.08
CA GLU A 39 3.92 -6.54 -32.82
C GLU A 39 2.43 -6.23 -32.56
N GLN A 40 1.51 -7.21 -32.66
CA GLN A 40 0.17 -7.07 -32.08
C GLN A 40 0.16 -7.33 -30.57
N PHE A 41 1.32 -7.12 -29.95
CA PHE A 41 1.57 -7.20 -28.52
C PHE A 41 2.30 -5.90 -28.14
N PRO A 42 1.59 -4.88 -27.58
CA PRO A 42 0.27 -4.90 -26.97
C PRO A 42 -0.76 -4.04 -27.76
N PHE A 43 -1.53 -4.63 -28.70
CA PHE A 43 -2.64 -3.95 -29.40
C PHE A 43 -4.03 -4.28 -28.84
N SER A 44 -4.15 -4.23 -27.52
CA SER A 44 -5.25 -3.45 -27.00
C SER A 44 -4.61 -2.20 -26.44
N TYR A 45 -5.23 -1.05 -26.66
CA TYR A 45 -5.00 0.20 -25.94
C TYR A 45 -5.31 -0.04 -24.44
N PHE A 46 -4.62 -0.98 -23.80
CA PHE A 46 -4.54 -1.08 -22.37
C PHE A 46 -3.45 -0.10 -22.00
N PRO A 47 -3.76 1.06 -21.41
CA PRO A 47 -2.76 1.84 -20.72
C PRO A 47 -2.17 0.94 -19.62
N MET A 48 -1.07 0.25 -19.96
CA MET A 48 -0.33 -0.62 -19.03
C MET A 48 0.32 0.23 -17.92
N TYR A 49 0.53 1.51 -18.21
CA TYR A 49 0.73 2.54 -17.22
C TYR A 49 -0.62 3.19 -16.95
N SER A 50 -1.10 3.10 -15.72
CA SER A 50 -2.12 4.01 -15.20
C SER A 50 -1.81 5.40 -15.73
N SER A 51 -2.77 6.07 -16.36
CA SER A 51 -2.64 7.50 -16.62
C SER A 51 -2.14 8.14 -15.33
N PHE A 52 -1.08 8.95 -15.41
CA PHE A 52 -0.64 9.69 -14.25
C PHE A 52 -1.81 10.59 -13.86
N ASP A 53 -2.42 10.30 -12.71
CA ASP A 53 -3.43 11.20 -12.18
C ASP A 53 -2.78 12.58 -12.05
N PRO A 54 -3.46 13.65 -12.48
CA PRO A 54 -2.94 15.01 -12.37
C PRO A 54 -2.73 15.41 -10.89
N GLU A 55 -3.35 14.68 -9.97
CA GLU A 55 -3.22 14.84 -8.53
C GLU A 55 -2.73 13.53 -7.88
N ALA A 56 -1.64 13.60 -7.12
CA ALA A 56 -1.18 12.53 -6.25
C ALA A 56 -1.07 13.03 -4.82
N ASP A 57 -1.64 12.29 -3.87
CA ASP A 57 -1.55 12.63 -2.45
C ASP A 57 -0.78 11.57 -1.64
N TYR A 58 0.00 12.00 -0.65
CA TYR A 58 0.58 11.10 0.33
C TYR A 58 0.41 11.64 1.75
N TYR A 59 0.38 10.72 2.71
CA TYR A 59 0.18 11.00 4.12
C TYR A 59 1.42 10.59 4.87
N TYR A 60 1.85 11.44 5.80
CA TYR A 60 2.92 11.12 6.71
C TYR A 60 2.64 11.70 8.09
N VAL A 61 3.25 11.07 9.07
CA VAL A 61 3.17 11.47 10.47
C VAL A 61 4.42 12.29 10.76
N ALA A 62 4.24 13.46 11.38
CA ALA A 62 5.30 14.42 11.61
C ALA A 62 5.36 14.86 13.07
N ASP A 63 6.52 15.36 13.46
CA ASP A 63 6.70 16.07 14.71
C ASP A 63 6.11 17.51 14.61
N PRO A 64 6.09 18.28 15.71
CA PRO A 64 5.60 19.65 15.73
C PRO A 64 6.43 20.61 14.86
N THR A 65 7.69 20.26 14.58
CA THR A 65 8.59 21.04 13.72
C THR A 65 8.38 20.74 12.23
N GLY A 66 7.54 19.74 11.91
CA GLY A 66 7.21 19.30 10.56
C GLY A 66 8.12 18.20 10.02
N GLN A 67 9.06 17.66 10.80
CA GLN A 67 9.92 16.56 10.39
C GLN A 67 9.14 15.24 10.38
N PRO A 68 9.28 14.42 9.33
CA PRO A 68 8.58 13.16 9.23
C PRO A 68 9.14 12.11 10.21
N TYR A 69 8.25 11.40 10.89
CA TYR A 69 8.58 10.23 11.68
C TYR A 69 8.74 8.98 10.80
N ALA A 70 9.69 8.11 11.17
CA ALA A 70 9.82 6.78 10.59
C ALA A 70 8.67 5.88 11.06
N CYS A 71 7.54 5.89 10.34
CA CYS A 71 6.32 5.20 10.78
C CYS A 71 6.49 3.71 11.06
N VAL A 72 7.35 3.02 10.30
CA VAL A 72 7.60 1.58 10.46
C VAL A 72 8.32 1.30 11.77
N GLU A 73 9.31 2.11 12.11
CA GLU A 73 10.12 1.95 13.32
C GLU A 73 9.34 2.32 14.58
N ILE A 74 8.55 3.39 14.50
CA ILE A 74 7.84 3.97 15.65
C ILE A 74 6.46 3.33 15.87
N PHE A 75 5.63 3.26 14.82
CA PHE A 75 4.25 2.79 14.94
C PHE A 75 4.07 1.35 14.46
N GLY A 76 5.08 0.74 13.83
CA GLY A 76 4.98 -0.61 13.29
C GLY A 76 4.17 -0.73 12.01
N THR A 77 3.92 0.38 11.31
CA THR A 77 3.14 0.40 10.07
C THR A 77 3.72 1.35 9.04
N SER A 78 3.52 1.07 7.75
CA SER A 78 4.01 1.91 6.67
C SER A 78 3.11 3.14 6.45
N THR A 79 3.66 4.23 5.93
CA THR A 79 2.91 5.43 5.53
C THR A 79 1.80 5.12 4.53
N ALA A 80 2.02 4.17 3.61
CA ALA A 80 1.00 3.69 2.69
C ALA A 80 -0.20 3.03 3.41
N ASN A 81 0.07 2.26 4.46
CA ASN A 81 -0.99 1.67 5.29
C ASN A 81 -1.70 2.75 6.10
N VAL A 82 -0.98 3.75 6.65
CA VAL A 82 -1.59 4.90 7.32
C VAL A 82 -2.58 5.61 6.40
N LYS A 83 -2.19 5.90 5.14
CA LYS A 83 -3.09 6.47 4.13
C LYS A 83 -4.34 5.61 3.94
N LYS A 84 -4.17 4.31 3.69
CA LYS A 84 -5.29 3.39 3.45
C LYS A 84 -6.25 3.32 4.64
N MET A 85 -5.73 3.25 5.85
CA MET A 85 -6.53 3.19 7.08
C MET A 85 -7.29 4.50 7.31
N TYR A 86 -6.63 5.64 7.11
CA TYR A 86 -7.27 6.95 7.19
C TYR A 86 -8.43 7.06 6.18
N ARG A 87 -8.18 6.73 4.91
CA ARG A 87 -9.23 6.75 3.86
C ARG A 87 -10.39 5.82 4.18
N ALA A 88 -10.11 4.62 4.69
CA ALA A 88 -11.14 3.66 5.07
C ALA A 88 -12.05 4.22 6.18
N ARG A 89 -11.47 4.81 7.24
CA ARG A 89 -12.22 5.43 8.34
C ARG A 89 -12.98 6.67 7.88
N LEU A 90 -12.39 7.49 7.02
CA LEU A 90 -13.06 8.66 6.47
C LEU A 90 -14.26 8.27 5.61
N ARG A 91 -14.11 7.23 4.80
CA ARG A 91 -15.21 6.67 4.00
C ARG A 91 -16.32 6.08 4.87
N GLU A 92 -15.97 5.40 5.96
CA GLU A 92 -16.95 4.88 6.91
C GLU A 92 -17.76 6.01 7.56
N LEU A 93 -17.08 7.05 8.05
CA LEU A 93 -17.71 8.20 8.70
C LEU A 93 -18.61 8.98 7.74
N VAL A 94 -18.14 9.30 6.54
CA VAL A 94 -18.91 10.07 5.56
C VAL A 94 -19.99 9.21 4.88
N GLY A 95 -19.76 7.90 4.77
CA GLY A 95 -20.74 6.94 4.28
C GLY A 95 -22.01 6.89 5.13
N GLN A 96 -21.94 7.21 6.42
CA GLN A 96 -23.10 7.30 7.30
C GLN A 96 -24.12 8.36 6.85
N ARG A 97 -23.66 9.41 6.15
CA ARG A 97 -24.52 10.45 5.54
C ARG A 97 -24.70 10.28 4.03
N GLY A 98 -24.22 9.17 3.44
CA GLY A 98 -24.34 8.88 2.00
C GLY A 98 -23.46 9.74 1.09
N ALA A 99 -22.38 10.33 1.60
CA ALA A 99 -21.45 11.15 0.82
C ALA A 99 -20.12 10.41 0.55
N TRP A 100 -19.28 10.96 -0.33
CA TRP A 100 -17.99 10.38 -0.68
C TRP A 100 -16.84 11.00 0.11
N GLU A 101 -15.68 10.34 0.12
CA GLU A 101 -14.47 10.80 0.83
C GLU A 101 -14.02 12.22 0.40
N ASN A 102 -14.27 12.59 -0.85
CA ASN A 102 -13.95 13.91 -1.39
C ASN A 102 -14.87 15.01 -0.81
N ASP A 103 -16.10 14.65 -0.43
CA ASP A 103 -17.09 15.55 0.15
C ASP A 103 -16.94 15.71 1.68
N ALA A 104 -15.90 15.10 2.26
CA ALA A 104 -15.64 15.19 3.69
C ALA A 104 -15.26 16.62 4.09
N THR A 105 -15.97 17.16 5.08
CA THR A 105 -15.70 18.47 5.66
C THR A 105 -14.38 18.46 6.45
N ASP A 106 -13.78 19.64 6.65
CA ASP A 106 -12.55 19.76 7.43
C ASP A 106 -12.70 19.25 8.87
N ALA A 107 -13.89 19.42 9.47
CA ALA A 107 -14.18 18.91 10.80
C ALA A 107 -14.17 17.38 10.85
N GLU A 108 -14.79 16.71 9.87
CA GLU A 108 -14.77 15.25 9.75
C GLU A 108 -13.35 14.72 9.54
N ARG A 109 -12.58 15.38 8.67
CA ARG A 109 -11.17 15.04 8.42
C ARG A 109 -10.31 15.15 9.68
N ARG A 110 -10.48 16.23 10.46
CA ARG A 110 -9.79 16.41 11.75
C ARG A 110 -10.18 15.34 12.77
N ALA A 111 -11.46 15.04 12.90
CA ALA A 111 -11.95 14.02 13.84
C ALA A 111 -11.38 12.63 13.53
N VAL A 112 -11.40 12.23 12.24
CA VAL A 112 -10.81 10.96 11.80
C VAL A 112 -9.30 10.97 11.96
N GLY A 113 -8.64 12.09 11.68
CA GLY A 113 -7.21 12.25 11.86
C GLY A 113 -6.77 12.09 13.32
N ALA A 114 -7.46 12.71 14.26
CA ALA A 114 -7.19 12.57 15.69
C ALA A 114 -7.36 11.11 16.15
N ALA A 115 -8.49 10.48 15.81
CA ALA A 115 -8.72 9.07 16.13
C ALA A 115 -7.70 8.12 15.46
N MET A 116 -7.13 8.51 14.31
CA MET A 116 -6.08 7.77 13.64
C MET A 116 -4.75 7.89 14.39
N LEU A 117 -4.40 9.07 14.89
CA LEU A 117 -3.19 9.28 15.71
C LEU A 117 -3.25 8.46 17.00
N ASP A 118 -4.38 8.47 17.71
CA ASP A 118 -4.58 7.65 18.91
C ASP A 118 -4.42 6.16 18.63
N TYR A 119 -4.98 5.71 17.49
CA TYR A 119 -4.82 4.33 17.06
C TYR A 119 -3.36 3.98 16.75
N LEU A 120 -2.61 4.87 16.08
CA LEU A 120 -1.20 4.65 15.78
C LEU A 120 -0.36 4.57 17.06
N ARG A 121 -0.66 5.40 18.06
CA ARG A 121 -0.02 5.30 19.38
C ARG A 121 -0.29 3.96 20.05
N ALA A 122 -1.56 3.53 20.08
CA ALA A 122 -1.94 2.23 20.62
C ALA A 122 -1.26 1.07 19.88
N LEU A 123 -1.11 1.17 18.56
CA LEU A 123 -0.45 0.16 17.73
C LEU A 123 1.06 0.06 18.02
N GLY A 124 1.74 1.20 18.14
CA GLY A 124 3.15 1.26 18.50
C GLY A 124 3.40 0.71 19.91
N ALA A 125 2.56 1.09 20.87
CA ALA A 125 2.64 0.63 22.26
C ALA A 125 2.45 -0.90 22.38
N ARG A 126 1.49 -1.48 21.64
CA ARG A 126 1.29 -2.94 21.57
C ARG A 126 2.50 -3.68 21.01
N SER A 127 3.27 -3.01 20.16
CA SER A 127 4.47 -3.57 19.56
C SER A 127 5.72 -3.42 20.43
N GLY A 128 5.61 -2.81 21.62
CA GLY A 128 6.75 -2.51 22.50
C GLY A 128 7.69 -1.44 21.96
N ARG A 129 7.22 -0.60 21.01
CA ARG A 129 8.02 0.48 20.42
C ARG A 129 7.93 1.74 21.27
N GLN A 130 9.00 2.54 21.25
CA GLN A 130 8.99 3.88 21.85
C GLN A 130 8.16 4.82 20.97
N VAL A 131 6.89 4.95 21.33
CA VAL A 131 5.98 5.89 20.70
C VAL A 131 6.23 7.28 21.28
N PRO A 132 6.41 8.33 20.45
CA PRO A 132 6.49 9.71 20.93
C PRO A 132 5.27 10.08 21.76
N THR A 133 5.53 10.59 22.95
CA THR A 133 4.50 11.20 23.82
C THR A 133 4.20 12.64 23.40
N ASP A 134 5.08 13.23 22.58
CA ASP A 134 4.95 14.59 22.09
C ASP A 134 3.78 14.73 21.10
N LEU A 135 3.43 15.97 20.79
CA LEU A 135 2.39 16.31 19.81
C LEU A 135 2.77 15.70 18.45
N VAL A 136 1.87 14.90 17.89
CA VAL A 136 2.05 14.25 16.59
C VAL A 136 1.07 14.87 15.60
N VAL A 137 1.56 15.20 14.40
CA VAL A 137 0.76 15.83 13.36
C VAL A 137 0.60 14.89 12.18
N LEU A 138 -0.64 14.66 11.74
CA LEU A 138 -0.92 13.96 10.48
C LEU A 138 -0.97 15.00 9.36
N LYS A 139 -0.02 14.91 8.41
CA LYS A 139 0.05 15.79 7.25
C LYS A 139 -0.38 15.06 5.98
N ARG A 140 -1.12 15.76 5.12
CA ARG A 140 -1.40 15.38 3.73
C ARG A 140 -0.62 16.31 2.82
N VAL A 141 0.11 15.72 1.88
CA VAL A 141 0.76 16.46 0.80
C VAL A 141 0.05 16.11 -0.48
N ILE A 142 -0.36 17.14 -1.21
CA ILE A 142 -0.96 17.05 -2.52
C ILE A 142 0.09 17.53 -3.52
N LEU A 143 0.43 16.66 -4.46
CA LEU A 143 1.27 16.95 -5.61
C LEU A 143 0.33 17.07 -6.81
N GLN A 144 0.33 18.25 -7.43
CA GLN A 144 -0.46 18.50 -8.63
C GLN A 144 0.50 18.78 -9.78
N ARG A 145 0.24 18.15 -10.93
CA ARG A 145 0.96 18.41 -12.16
C ARG A 145 0.09 19.29 -13.05
N ASP A 146 0.59 20.49 -13.33
CA ASP A 146 -0.08 21.44 -14.22
C ASP A 146 0.22 21.10 -15.70
N ASP A 147 -0.59 21.65 -16.62
CA ASP A 147 -0.51 21.36 -18.06
C ASP A 147 0.83 21.76 -18.70
N ASP A 148 1.55 22.69 -18.07
CA ASP A 148 2.89 23.14 -18.43
C ASP A 148 4.01 22.19 -17.96
N GLY A 149 3.65 21.14 -17.22
CA GLY A 149 4.58 20.19 -16.62
C GLY A 149 5.16 20.61 -15.28
N THR A 150 4.74 21.75 -14.73
CA THR A 150 5.15 22.20 -13.39
C THR A 150 4.50 21.32 -12.32
N ILE A 151 5.26 20.96 -11.29
CA ILE A 151 4.76 20.20 -10.14
C ILE A 151 4.57 21.16 -8.97
N THR A 152 3.32 21.37 -8.56
CA THR A 152 2.99 22.15 -7.37
C THR A 152 2.80 21.23 -6.17
N ARG A 153 3.37 21.62 -5.03
CA ARG A 153 3.26 20.90 -3.74
C ARG A 153 2.44 21.73 -2.79
N ARG A 154 1.34 21.17 -2.28
CA ARG A 154 0.52 21.76 -1.23
C ARG A 154 0.53 20.87 0.01
N GLU A 155 0.88 21.44 1.15
CA GLU A 155 0.80 20.74 2.44
C GLU A 155 -0.45 21.17 3.21
N LEU A 156 -1.12 20.19 3.81
CA LEU A 156 -2.30 20.38 4.64
C LEU A 156 -2.11 19.63 5.96
N ASN A 157 -2.27 20.34 7.07
CA ASN A 157 -2.34 19.74 8.39
C ASN A 157 -3.75 19.17 8.58
N ILE A 158 -3.86 17.85 8.67
CA ILE A 158 -5.14 17.15 8.76
C ILE A 158 -5.60 17.06 10.20
N ALA A 159 -4.70 16.71 11.12
CA ALA A 159 -4.98 16.64 12.54
C ALA A 159 -3.71 16.76 13.37
N GLU A 160 -3.90 17.22 14.60
CA GLU A 160 -2.89 17.30 15.65
C GLU A 160 -3.43 16.49 16.83
N GLY A 161 -2.58 15.69 17.46
CA GLY A 161 -2.99 14.80 18.54
C GLY A 161 -1.86 14.48 19.48
#